data_AF-A0A952VIZ6-F1
#
_entry.id   AF-A0A952VIZ6-F1
#
_cell.length_a   1.000
_cell.length_b   1.000
_cell.length_c   1.000
_cell.angle_alpha   90.00
_cell.angle_beta   90.00
_cell.angle_gamma   90.00
#
_symmetry.space_group_name_H-M   'P 1'
#
loop_
_entity.id
_entity.type
_entity.pdbx_description
1 polymer ?
#
loop_
_entity_poly.entity_id
_entity_poly.type
_entity_poly.pdbx_seq_one_letter_code
_entity_poly.pdbx_strand_id
1 'polypeptide(L)'
;MNEITASAIRIAETLAHAGFTIPAIEVRTPDGRSWNIAMVHAGRGRRDDGSWGTKSGAPYGFRLFEIDHETGCSDEHDAIDSDTWPIDDLLDYLRAVGQPKDTTSGASPSNKTTT
;
A
#
# COMPACT_ATOMS: atom_id res chain seq x y z
N MET A 1 -12.42 6.23 14.01
CA MET A 1 -12.69 6.10 12.56
C MET A 1 -13.61 7.25 12.16
N ASN A 2 -13.35 7.96 11.07
CA ASN A 2 -14.26 9.01 10.61
C ASN A 2 -15.49 8.39 9.91
N GLU A 3 -16.60 9.13 9.84
CA GLU A 3 -17.88 8.63 9.31
C GLU A 3 -17.82 8.26 7.81
N ILE A 4 -16.95 8.94 7.04
CA ILE A 4 -16.75 8.68 5.61
C ILE A 4 -16.07 7.31 5.43
N THR A 5 -15.01 7.03 6.18
CA THR A 5 -14.31 5.74 6.16
C THR A 5 -15.24 4.60 6.59
N ALA A 6 -16.04 4.79 7.64
CA ALA A 6 -17.01 3.78 8.07
C ALA A 6 -18.06 3.48 6.98
N SER A 7 -18.54 4.50 6.29
CA SER A 7 -19.50 4.36 5.18
C SER A 7 -18.89 3.63 3.99
N ALA A 8 -17.63 3.92 3.63
CA ALA A 8 -16.92 3.25 2.55
C ALA A 8 -16.76 1.74 2.81
N ILE A 9 -16.38 1.36 4.03
CA ILE A 9 -16.27 -0.05 4.45
C ILE A 9 -17.63 -0.75 4.31
N ARG A 10 -18.71 -0.12 4.80
CA ARG A 10 -20.05 -0.69 4.71
C ARG A 10 -20.52 -0.90 3.26
N ILE A 11 -20.19 0.03 2.35
CA ILE A 11 -20.50 -0.13 0.92
C ILE A 11 -19.71 -1.31 0.34
N ALA A 12 -18.42 -1.41 0.62
CA ALA A 12 -17.58 -2.52 0.17
C ALA A 12 -18.14 -3.87 0.64
N GLU A 13 -18.49 -4.00 1.92
CA GLU A 13 -19.13 -5.19 2.47
C GLU A 13 -20.45 -5.52 1.75
N THR A 14 -21.31 -4.51 1.54
CA THR A 14 -22.61 -4.69 0.88
C THR A 14 -22.43 -5.18 -0.57
N LEU A 15 -21.49 -4.60 -1.31
CA LEU A 15 -21.16 -5.01 -2.68
C LEU A 15 -20.63 -6.45 -2.73
N ALA A 16 -19.75 -6.81 -1.80
CA ALA A 16 -19.24 -8.19 -1.70
C ALA A 16 -20.37 -9.19 -1.42
N HIS A 17 -21.29 -8.90 -0.49
CA HIS A 17 -22.45 -9.75 -0.23
C HIS A 17 -23.40 -9.88 -1.43
N ALA A 18 -23.47 -8.85 -2.28
CA ALA A 18 -24.23 -8.87 -3.53
C ALA A 18 -23.50 -9.58 -4.69
N GLY A 19 -22.31 -10.13 -4.47
CA GLY A 19 -21.56 -10.91 -5.46
C GLY A 19 -20.65 -10.06 -6.37
N PHE A 20 -20.45 -8.78 -6.07
CA PHE A 20 -19.47 -7.96 -6.79
C PHE A 20 -18.04 -8.28 -6.33
N THR A 21 -17.13 -8.38 -7.29
CA THR A 21 -15.69 -8.49 -7.00
C THR A 21 -15.11 -7.13 -6.68
N ILE A 22 -14.37 -7.02 -5.57
CA ILE A 22 -13.54 -5.86 -5.24
C ILE A 22 -12.11 -6.22 -5.66
N PRO A 23 -11.57 -5.60 -6.73
CA PRO A 23 -10.24 -5.95 -7.27
C PRO A 23 -9.10 -5.21 -6.58
N ALA A 24 -9.40 -4.07 -5.94
CA ALA A 24 -8.45 -3.28 -5.18
C ALA A 24 -9.16 -2.39 -4.16
N ILE A 25 -8.41 -1.89 -3.19
CA ILE A 25 -8.78 -0.74 -2.36
C ILE A 25 -7.73 0.34 -2.47
N GLU A 26 -8.14 1.60 -2.39
CA GLU A 26 -7.24 2.73 -2.21
C GLU A 26 -7.32 3.21 -0.76
N VAL A 27 -6.16 3.45 -0.14
CA VAL A 27 -6.05 3.94 1.23
C VAL A 27 -5.10 5.12 1.29
N ARG A 28 -5.34 6.04 2.23
CA ARG A 28 -4.43 7.13 2.53
C ARG A 28 -3.79 6.91 3.90
N THR A 29 -2.47 6.93 3.98
CA THR A 29 -1.71 6.82 5.22
C THR A 29 -1.66 8.15 5.98
N PRO A 30 -1.41 8.15 7.31
CA PRO A 30 -1.35 9.38 8.12
C PRO A 30 -0.35 10.42 7.65
N ASP A 31 0.74 10.00 6.99
CA ASP A 31 1.73 10.89 6.35
C ASP A 31 1.22 11.58 5.07
N GLY A 32 0.01 11.25 4.61
CA GLY A 32 -0.66 11.86 3.46
C GLY A 32 -0.53 11.11 2.14
N ARG A 33 0.31 10.05 2.06
CA ARG A 33 0.47 9.26 0.83
C ARG A 33 -0.76 8.40 0.53
N SER A 34 -1.04 8.21 -0.75
CA SER A 34 -2.10 7.33 -1.24
C SER A 34 -1.51 6.01 -1.73
N TRP A 35 -2.21 4.92 -1.47
CA TRP A 35 -1.78 3.57 -1.81
C TRP A 35 -2.92 2.77 -2.45
N ASN A 36 -2.66 2.11 -3.57
CA ASN A 36 -3.54 1.09 -4.11
C ASN A 36 -3.09 -0.29 -3.63
N ILE A 37 -4.02 -1.06 -3.07
CA ILE A 37 -3.80 -2.43 -2.64
C ILE A 37 -4.64 -3.32 -3.55
N ALA A 38 -4.01 -3.91 -4.56
CA ALA A 38 -4.66 -4.78 -5.53
C ALA A 38 -4.65 -6.24 -5.02
N MET A 39 -5.82 -6.89 -5.07
CA MET A 39 -5.93 -8.31 -4.69
C MET A 39 -5.37 -9.22 -5.80
N VAL A 40 -4.58 -10.21 -5.42
CA VAL A 40 -4.05 -11.24 -6.31
C VAL A 40 -4.59 -12.59 -5.90
N HIS A 41 -5.36 -13.23 -6.77
CA HIS A 41 -5.86 -14.59 -6.55
C HIS A 41 -4.72 -15.61 -6.55
N ALA A 42 -4.86 -16.67 -5.75
CA ALA A 42 -3.94 -17.81 -5.78
C ALA A 42 -3.77 -18.37 -7.20
N GLY A 43 -2.56 -18.84 -7.49
CA GLY A 43 -2.16 -19.28 -8.84
C GLY A 43 -1.71 -18.15 -9.78
N ARG A 44 -1.55 -16.92 -9.28
CA ARG A 44 -1.02 -15.77 -10.03
C ARG A 44 0.23 -15.21 -9.33
N GLY A 45 1.28 -14.92 -10.10
CA GLY A 45 2.57 -14.45 -9.59
C GLY A 45 3.46 -13.85 -10.69
N ARG A 46 4.66 -13.41 -10.31
CA ARG A 46 5.74 -13.06 -11.25
C ARG A 46 6.36 -14.35 -11.79
N ARG A 47 6.40 -14.46 -13.11
CA ARG A 47 7.07 -15.55 -13.83
C ARG A 47 8.58 -15.29 -13.86
N ASP A 48 9.34 -16.29 -14.34
CA ASP A 48 10.80 -16.22 -14.42
C ASP A 48 11.31 -15.09 -15.33
N ASP A 49 10.49 -14.65 -16.30
CA ASP A 49 10.75 -13.51 -17.17
C ASP A 49 10.38 -12.15 -16.54
N GLY A 50 9.96 -12.15 -15.27
CA GLY A 50 9.50 -10.98 -14.55
C GLY A 50 8.10 -10.52 -14.92
N SER A 51 7.39 -11.16 -15.86
CA SER A 51 6.01 -10.79 -16.20
C SER A 51 5.00 -11.33 -15.19
N TRP A 52 3.87 -10.63 -15.03
CA TRP A 52 2.76 -11.10 -14.19
C TRP A 52 1.88 -12.10 -14.96
N GLY A 53 1.54 -13.24 -14.34
CA GLY A 53 0.66 -14.23 -14.97
C GLY A 53 0.37 -15.43 -14.09
N THR A 54 -0.14 -16.50 -14.71
CA THR A 54 -0.35 -17.79 -14.00
C THR A 54 0.97 -18.36 -13.52
N LYS A 55 1.03 -18.76 -12.25
CA LYS A 55 2.18 -19.37 -11.57
C LYS A 55 1.67 -20.46 -10.61
N SER A 56 2.04 -21.71 -10.86
CA SER A 56 1.60 -22.84 -10.04
C SER A 56 2.13 -22.69 -8.61
N GLY A 57 1.29 -22.97 -7.61
CA GLY A 57 1.65 -22.87 -6.19
C GLY A 57 1.77 -21.45 -5.64
N ALA A 58 1.55 -20.40 -6.45
CA ALA A 58 1.54 -19.03 -5.94
C ALA A 58 0.37 -18.80 -4.96
N PRO A 59 0.61 -18.26 -3.76
CA PRO A 59 -0.45 -18.01 -2.78
C PRO A 59 -1.34 -16.85 -3.21
N TYR A 60 -2.48 -16.70 -2.54
CA TYR A 60 -3.22 -15.44 -2.55
C TYR A 60 -2.42 -14.36 -1.81
N GLY A 61 -2.55 -13.11 -2.23
CA GLY A 61 -1.93 -11.97 -1.54
C GLY A 61 -2.28 -10.65 -2.19
N PHE A 62 -1.41 -9.66 -2.02
CA PHE A 62 -1.64 -8.31 -2.50
C PHE A 62 -0.45 -7.77 -3.30
N ARG A 63 -0.75 -6.86 -4.22
CA ARG A 63 0.24 -5.95 -4.81
C ARG A 63 -0.02 -4.56 -4.26
N LEU A 64 1.05 -3.84 -3.97
CA LEU A 64 0.99 -2.51 -3.37
C LEU A 64 1.55 -1.50 -4.36
N PHE A 65 0.84 -0.39 -4.56
CA PHE A 65 1.29 0.71 -5.40
C PHE A 65 1.17 2.02 -4.64
N GLU A 66 2.23 2.83 -4.64
CA GLU A 66 2.13 4.23 -4.22
C GLU A 66 1.49 5.02 -5.38
N ILE A 67 0.45 5.81 -5.07
CA ILE A 67 -0.24 6.64 -6.06
C ILE A 67 0.13 8.10 -5.84
N ASP A 68 0.68 8.72 -6.87
CA ASP A 68 0.82 10.17 -6.94
C ASP A 68 -0.35 10.74 -7.76
N HIS A 69 -1.29 11.41 -7.09
CA HIS A 69 -2.45 12.01 -7.74
C HIS A 69 -2.11 13.33 -8.48
N GLU A 70 -0.96 13.94 -8.22
CA GLU A 70 -0.54 15.16 -8.93
C GLU A 70 -0.02 14.80 -10.33
N THR A 71 0.78 13.74 -10.41
CA THR A 71 1.34 13.25 -11.67
C THR A 71 0.48 12.20 -12.36
N GLY A 72 -0.42 11.54 -11.61
CA GLY A 72 -1.19 10.39 -12.07
C GLY A 72 -0.35 9.10 -12.20
N CYS A 73 0.91 9.13 -11.73
CA CYS A 73 1.79 7.97 -11.74
C CYS A 73 1.46 7.01 -10.59
N SER A 74 1.75 5.73 -10.82
CA SER A 74 1.68 4.70 -9.79
C SER A 74 2.93 3.85 -9.82
N ASP A 75 3.60 3.73 -8.68
CA ASP A 75 4.83 2.96 -8.53
C ASP A 75 4.54 1.69 -7.72
N GLU A 76 4.87 0.52 -8.27
CA GLU A 76 4.69 -0.77 -7.58
C GLU A 76 5.79 -0.97 -6.52
N HIS A 77 5.38 -1.35 -5.32
CA HIS A 77 6.27 -1.73 -4.23
C HIS A 77 6.33 -3.26 -4.11
N ASP A 78 7.51 -3.80 -4.38
CA ASP A 78 7.76 -5.25 -4.34
C ASP A 78 7.65 -5.79 -2.91
N ALA A 79 7.02 -6.96 -2.78
CA ALA A 79 7.02 -7.71 -1.53
C ALA A 79 8.43 -8.27 -1.25
N ILE A 80 8.76 -8.40 0.04
CA ILE A 80 10.12 -8.75 0.48
C ILE A 80 10.47 -10.19 0.12
N ASP A 81 9.59 -11.14 0.47
CA ASP A 81 9.88 -12.57 0.43
C ASP A 81 9.11 -13.33 -0.66
N SER A 82 8.31 -12.63 -1.49
CA SER A 82 7.44 -13.26 -2.49
C SER A 82 7.03 -12.30 -3.60
N ASP A 83 6.22 -12.78 -4.55
CA ASP A 83 5.64 -11.96 -5.61
C ASP A 83 4.50 -11.06 -5.08
N THR A 84 3.88 -11.47 -3.97
CA THR A 84 2.73 -10.80 -3.36
C THR A 84 2.95 -10.60 -1.87
N TRP A 85 2.44 -9.51 -1.33
CA TRP A 85 2.41 -9.26 0.11
C TRP A 85 1.38 -10.18 0.79
N PRO A 86 1.78 -10.94 1.84
CA PRO A 86 0.85 -11.46 2.84
C PRO A 86 0.17 -10.31 3.58
N ILE A 87 -1.02 -10.56 4.15
CA ILE A 87 -1.80 -9.48 4.81
C ILE A 87 -1.05 -8.85 5.99
N ASP A 88 -0.37 -9.66 6.80
CA ASP A 88 0.31 -9.18 8.00
C ASP A 88 1.51 -8.31 7.64
N ASP A 89 2.36 -8.79 6.71
CA ASP A 89 3.52 -8.04 6.21
C ASP A 89 3.11 -6.74 5.51
N LEU A 90 2.02 -6.76 4.74
CA LEU A 90 1.47 -5.56 4.10
C LEU A 90 1.08 -4.51 5.14
N LEU A 91 0.38 -4.92 6.20
CA LEU A 91 -0.09 -4.02 7.24
C LEU A 91 1.09 -3.46 8.04
N ASP A 92 2.09 -4.28 8.35
CA ASP A 92 3.29 -3.83 9.04
C ASP A 92 4.13 -2.88 8.18
N TYR A 93 4.25 -3.16 6.88
CA TYR A 93 4.87 -2.23 5.94
C TYR A 93 4.14 -0.88 5.90
N LEU A 94 2.82 -0.88 5.69
CA LEU A 94 2.01 0.34 5.64
C LEU A 94 2.06 1.13 6.95
N ARG A 95 2.14 0.46 8.10
CA ARG A 95 2.34 1.12 9.40
C ARG A 95 3.70 1.76 9.49
N ALA A 96 4.76 1.10 9.02
CA ALA A 96 6.13 1.61 9.06
C ALA A 96 6.32 2.81 8.12
N VAL A 97 5.81 2.72 6.89
CA VAL A 97 5.95 3.82 5.91
C VAL A 97 4.96 4.95 6.20
N GLY A 98 3.75 4.63 6.66
CA GLY A 98 2.66 5.60 6.82
C GLY A 98 2.76 6.49 8.06
N GLN A 99 3.77 6.33 8.92
CA GLN A 99 3.98 7.26 10.03
C GLN A 99 4.43 8.62 9.51
N PRO A 100 3.94 9.73 10.10
CA PRO A 100 4.51 11.05 9.85
C PRO A 100 6.03 11.00 10.09
N LYS A 101 6.83 11.51 9.15
CA LYS A 101 8.27 11.65 9.37
C LYS A 101 8.48 12.64 10.53
N ASP A 102 9.15 12.20 11.59
CA ASP A 102 9.56 13.09 12.67
C ASP A 102 10.39 14.23 12.08
N THR A 103 9.86 15.45 12.17
CA THR A 103 10.52 16.68 11.68
C THR A 103 11.60 17.19 12.65
N THR A 104 12.02 16.39 13.64
CA THR A 104 12.85 16.86 14.77
C THR A 104 14.37 16.60 14.61
N SER A 105 14.86 16.10 13.48
CA SER A 105 16.31 15.94 13.29
C SER A 105 16.82 16.84 12.18
N GLY A 106 17.14 18.10 12.53
CA GLY A 106 17.66 19.05 11.53
C GLY A 106 17.82 20.52 11.94
N ALA A 107 17.75 20.88 13.23
CA ALA A 107 18.22 22.20 13.66
C ALA A 107 19.69 22.10 14.12
N SER A 108 20.63 22.22 13.18
CA SER A 108 22.04 22.49 13.54
C SER A 108 22.11 23.81 14.31
N PRO A 109 22.72 23.87 15.51
CA PRO A 109 22.94 25.15 16.17
C PRO A 109 23.93 25.98 15.36
N SER A 110 23.46 27.12 14.86
CA SER A 110 24.31 28.16 14.27
C SER A 110 25.30 28.64 15.34
N ASN A 111 26.55 28.17 15.26
CA ASN A 111 27.61 28.69 16.10
C ASN A 111 28.09 30.00 15.49
N LYS A 112 27.53 31.12 15.95
CA LYS A 112 28.09 32.45 15.74
C LYS A 112 29.30 32.60 16.66
N THR A 113 30.51 32.45 16.13
CA THR A 113 31.71 32.92 16.83
C THR A 113 32.06 34.30 16.27
N THR A 114 31.79 35.31 17.09
CA THR A 114 32.45 36.61 17.05
C THR A 114 33.92 36.42 17.40
N THR A 115 34.85 36.87 16.56
CA THR A 115 35.93 37.85 16.89
C THR A 115 36.57 38.29 15.58
#